data_AF-A0A6N6N688-F1
#
_entry.id   AF-A0A6N6N688-F1
#
_cell.length_a   1.000
_cell.length_b   1.000
_cell.length_c   1.000
_cell.angle_alpha   90.00
_cell.angle_beta   90.00
_cell.angle_gamma   90.00
#
_symmetry.space_group_name_H-M   'P 1'
#
loop_
_entity.id
_entity.type
_entity.pdbx_description
1 polymer ?
#
loop_
_entity_poly.entity_id
_entity_poly.type
_entity_poly.pdbx_seq_one_letter_code
_entity_poly.pdbx_strand_id
1 'polypeptide(L)'
;MLLGMLLSLFVLLSATTAEAKNMAQVTDNIETATLAGGCFWCVEADFQKIPGVVDVISGYAGGTEPEPSYEQVAGGRTGHREAVQIRFDPSQVDYSRILGTFWKHIDPTDAGGSFADRGFQYTSAIFYHSDEQRIEAERSRAKLDDSGRFSGPVVTEILPFTTFYPAEGYHQDFSKKNPARYNSYRLHSGRERFKERHWGKKACPITRPETGKQDAYTTPPDSELKGKLTPLQYRVVREQGTEPPFDNEYWDNHEPGIYVDIVSGEPLFSSRDKFDSGTGWPSFTRPLESENIEEHEDRSLFSTRTEVRSRHGDSHLGHVFGDGPAPSGRRYCINSAALRFIPADQLEAEGYGRYSDLFE
;
A
#
# COMPACT_ATOMS: atom_id res chain seq x y z
N MET A 1 -65.75 -30.71 -0.53
CA MET A 1 -65.11 -30.18 0.69
C MET A 1 -63.78 -30.90 0.87
N LEU A 2 -62.66 -30.25 0.59
CA LEU A 2 -61.42 -30.30 1.39
C LEU A 2 -60.42 -29.36 0.72
N LEU A 3 -60.44 -28.12 1.22
CA LEU A 3 -59.50 -27.04 0.98
C LEU A 3 -58.52 -27.11 2.15
N GLY A 4 -57.20 -27.17 1.91
CA GLY A 4 -56.26 -27.26 3.02
C GLY A 4 -54.78 -27.19 2.63
N MET A 5 -54.23 -25.98 2.78
CA MET A 5 -52.85 -25.67 3.18
C MET A 5 -51.67 -26.25 2.36
N LEU A 6 -51.03 -25.35 1.60
CA LEU A 6 -49.56 -25.31 1.47
C LEU A 6 -49.16 -23.86 1.16
N LEU A 7 -49.03 -23.08 2.23
CA LEU A 7 -48.35 -21.80 2.23
C LEU A 7 -47.01 -21.97 2.95
N SER A 8 -46.08 -21.06 2.63
CA SER A 8 -44.79 -20.79 3.29
C SER A 8 -43.63 -21.77 3.07
N LEU A 9 -42.92 -21.55 1.95
CA LEU A 9 -41.45 -21.55 1.97
C LEU A 9 -40.91 -20.67 0.83
N PHE A 10 -40.88 -19.35 1.05
CA PHE A 10 -40.25 -18.40 0.11
C PHE A 10 -39.69 -17.21 0.88
N VAL A 11 -38.70 -17.46 1.74
CA VAL A 11 -37.77 -16.43 2.22
C VAL A 11 -36.44 -17.13 2.43
N LEU A 12 -35.49 -16.91 1.52
CA LEU A 12 -34.03 -17.04 1.69
C LEU A 12 -33.38 -17.13 0.30
N LEU A 13 -33.47 -16.09 -0.53
CA LEU A 13 -32.62 -16.01 -1.73
C LEU A 13 -32.49 -14.56 -2.24
N SER A 14 -32.16 -13.63 -1.34
CA SER A 14 -31.93 -12.23 -1.73
C SER A 14 -30.62 -11.63 -1.18
N ALA A 15 -29.81 -12.40 -0.45
CA ALA A 15 -28.55 -11.91 0.11
C ALA A 15 -27.32 -12.16 -0.78
N THR A 16 -27.43 -12.97 -1.84
CA THR A 16 -26.25 -13.42 -2.62
C THR A 16 -25.89 -12.52 -3.79
N THR A 17 -26.76 -11.60 -4.20
CA THR A 17 -26.55 -10.79 -5.42
C THR A 17 -25.79 -9.49 -5.17
N ALA A 18 -25.88 -8.92 -3.96
CA ALA A 18 -25.17 -7.70 -3.59
C ALA A 18 -23.69 -7.96 -3.27
N GLU A 19 -23.38 -9.02 -2.51
CA GLU A 19 -22.00 -9.45 -2.25
C GLU A 19 -21.30 -9.92 -3.53
N ALA A 20 -21.99 -10.68 -4.40
CA ALA A 20 -21.41 -11.09 -5.68
C ALA A 20 -21.20 -9.90 -6.65
N LYS A 21 -22.04 -8.86 -6.59
CA LYS A 21 -21.83 -7.63 -7.37
C LYS A 21 -20.68 -6.77 -6.83
N ASN A 22 -20.56 -6.65 -5.50
CA ASN A 22 -19.42 -5.96 -4.89
C ASN A 22 -18.11 -6.68 -5.18
N MET A 23 -18.11 -8.02 -5.18
CA MET A 23 -16.92 -8.81 -5.48
C MET A 23 -16.56 -8.81 -6.98
N ALA A 24 -17.56 -8.66 -7.86
CA ALA A 24 -17.35 -8.52 -9.31
C ALA A 24 -16.98 -7.09 -9.76
N GLN A 25 -17.28 -6.05 -8.97
CA GLN A 25 -16.82 -4.68 -9.29
C GLN A 25 -15.35 -4.43 -8.90
N VAL A 26 -14.82 -5.15 -7.92
CA VAL A 26 -13.40 -5.03 -7.50
C VAL A 26 -12.44 -5.67 -8.52
N THR A 27 -12.93 -6.53 -9.43
CA THR A 27 -12.08 -7.27 -10.38
C THR A 27 -11.71 -6.52 -11.66
N ASP A 28 -12.27 -5.33 -11.93
CA ASP A 28 -12.14 -4.70 -13.26
C ASP A 28 -10.91 -3.82 -13.45
N ASN A 29 -10.09 -3.56 -12.42
CA ASN A 29 -8.90 -2.71 -12.58
C ASN A 29 -7.66 -3.28 -11.88
N ILE A 30 -7.39 -4.58 -11.96
CA ILE A 30 -6.15 -5.15 -11.39
C ILE A 30 -4.99 -4.98 -12.39
N GLU A 31 -3.92 -4.34 -11.94
CA GLU A 31 -2.68 -4.20 -12.69
C GLU A 31 -1.67 -5.28 -12.32
N THR A 32 -0.68 -5.51 -13.20
CA THR A 32 0.39 -6.50 -12.99
C THR A 32 1.76 -5.86 -13.11
N ALA A 33 2.63 -6.13 -12.13
CA ALA A 33 4.07 -5.85 -12.20
C ALA A 33 4.86 -7.16 -12.27
N THR A 34 6.00 -7.17 -12.98
CA THR A 34 6.91 -8.32 -12.98
C THR A 34 8.33 -7.88 -12.64
N LEU A 35 8.87 -8.44 -11.55
CA LEU A 35 10.13 -7.99 -10.94
C LEU A 35 11.04 -9.18 -10.63
N ALA A 36 12.31 -9.09 -10.97
CA ALA A 36 13.37 -10.01 -10.54
C ALA A 36 14.30 -9.31 -9.56
N GLY A 37 14.56 -9.92 -8.40
CA GLY A 37 15.26 -9.27 -7.29
C GLY A 37 16.06 -10.24 -6.42
N GLY A 38 16.66 -11.25 -7.04
CA GLY A 38 17.24 -12.40 -6.35
C GLY A 38 16.23 -13.50 -6.07
N CYS A 39 16.47 -14.28 -5.02
CA CYS A 39 15.57 -15.38 -4.66
C CYS A 39 14.11 -14.92 -4.55
N PHE A 40 13.23 -15.50 -5.38
CA PHE A 40 11.83 -15.06 -5.45
C PHE A 40 11.07 -15.29 -4.14
N TRP A 41 11.53 -16.18 -3.24
CA TRP A 41 10.85 -16.42 -1.96
C TRP A 41 10.88 -15.17 -1.09
N CYS A 42 11.99 -14.45 -1.16
CA CYS A 42 12.17 -13.19 -0.47
C CYS A 42 11.29 -12.09 -1.09
N VAL A 43 11.31 -11.99 -2.42
CA VAL A 43 10.58 -10.96 -3.15
C VAL A 43 9.07 -11.16 -2.96
N GLU A 44 8.58 -12.39 -3.15
CA GLU A 44 7.19 -12.78 -2.90
C GLU A 44 6.74 -12.39 -1.49
N ALA A 45 7.49 -12.80 -0.47
CA ALA A 45 7.15 -12.53 0.93
C ALA A 45 7.19 -11.04 1.30
N ASP A 46 7.99 -10.24 0.60
CA ASP A 46 8.05 -8.79 0.82
C ASP A 46 6.82 -8.09 0.21
N PHE A 47 6.41 -8.47 -1.01
CA PHE A 47 5.27 -7.85 -1.69
C PHE A 47 3.90 -8.30 -1.17
N GLN A 48 3.77 -9.53 -0.68
CA GLN A 48 2.51 -10.03 -0.09
C GLN A 48 2.04 -9.25 1.15
N LYS A 49 2.91 -8.41 1.74
CA LYS A 49 2.61 -7.59 2.92
C LYS A 49 2.05 -6.22 2.57
N ILE A 50 2.01 -5.84 1.30
CA ILE A 50 1.62 -4.49 0.88
C ILE A 50 0.09 -4.43 0.72
N PRO A 51 -0.62 -3.56 1.46
CA PRO A 51 -2.05 -3.31 1.23
C PRO A 51 -2.31 -2.92 -0.23
N GLY A 52 -3.34 -3.51 -0.83
CA GLY A 52 -3.65 -3.35 -2.26
C GLY A 52 -2.97 -4.36 -3.19
N VAL A 53 -1.98 -5.13 -2.72
CA VAL A 53 -1.50 -6.30 -3.47
C VAL A 53 -2.48 -7.46 -3.29
N VAL A 54 -3.02 -7.96 -4.41
CA VAL A 54 -4.02 -9.03 -4.46
C VAL A 54 -3.36 -10.40 -4.38
N ASP A 55 -2.31 -10.61 -5.16
CA ASP A 55 -1.46 -11.79 -5.05
C ASP A 55 -0.05 -11.55 -5.58
N VAL A 56 0.85 -12.49 -5.24
CA VAL A 56 2.22 -12.52 -5.74
C VAL A 56 2.56 -13.96 -6.09
N ILE A 57 2.97 -14.19 -7.33
CA ILE A 57 3.29 -15.51 -7.88
C ILE A 57 4.79 -15.57 -8.16
N SER A 58 5.48 -16.56 -7.59
CA SER A 58 6.89 -16.84 -7.88
C SER A 58 7.05 -17.55 -9.22
N GLY A 59 8.08 -17.23 -10.01
CA GLY A 59 8.30 -17.83 -11.31
C GLY A 59 9.56 -17.37 -12.03
N TYR A 60 9.56 -17.56 -13.35
CA TYR A 60 10.72 -17.39 -14.22
C TYR A 60 10.38 -16.44 -15.37
N ALA A 61 11.21 -15.42 -15.59
CA ALA A 61 10.99 -14.42 -16.64
C ALA A 61 12.29 -14.00 -17.35
N GLY A 62 12.14 -13.49 -18.57
CA GLY A 62 13.21 -12.85 -19.35
C GLY A 62 14.11 -13.81 -20.15
N GLY A 63 13.96 -15.12 -19.95
CA GLY A 63 14.71 -16.13 -20.68
C GLY A 63 14.02 -16.65 -21.93
N THR A 64 14.73 -17.52 -22.64
CA THR A 64 14.30 -18.08 -23.93
C THR A 64 13.85 -19.53 -23.85
N GLU A 65 14.21 -20.26 -22.78
CA GLU A 65 13.79 -21.64 -22.61
C GLU A 65 12.29 -21.71 -22.32
N PRO A 66 11.50 -22.45 -23.11
CA PRO A 66 10.07 -22.61 -22.84
C PRO A 66 9.85 -23.55 -21.66
N GLU A 67 8.88 -23.22 -20.79
CA GLU A 67 8.43 -24.05 -19.66
C GLU A 67 9.58 -24.62 -18.80
N PRO A 68 10.51 -23.77 -18.32
CA PRO A 68 11.69 -24.26 -17.60
C PRO A 68 11.32 -24.80 -16.21
N SER A 69 12.01 -25.86 -15.77
CA SER A 69 11.99 -26.30 -14.37
C SER A 69 12.93 -25.46 -13.50
N TYR A 70 12.72 -25.50 -12.18
CA TYR A 70 13.61 -24.86 -11.22
C TYR A 70 15.08 -25.27 -11.43
N GLU A 71 15.36 -26.56 -11.65
CA GLU A 71 16.72 -27.05 -11.85
C GLU A 71 17.37 -26.49 -13.12
N GLN A 72 16.59 -26.26 -14.17
CA GLN A 72 17.08 -25.64 -15.40
C GLN A 72 17.43 -24.16 -15.16
N VAL A 73 16.56 -23.41 -14.47
CA VAL A 73 16.79 -21.99 -14.16
C VAL A 73 17.92 -21.80 -13.15
N ALA A 74 17.94 -22.58 -12.07
CA ALA A 74 19.02 -22.58 -11.08
C ALA A 74 20.38 -22.98 -11.70
N GLY A 75 20.36 -23.77 -12.78
CA GLY A 75 21.53 -24.08 -13.58
C GLY A 75 22.06 -22.91 -14.44
N GLY A 76 21.35 -21.80 -14.53
CA GLY A 76 21.80 -20.53 -15.12
C GLY A 76 21.88 -20.49 -16.65
N ARG A 77 21.42 -21.53 -17.37
CA ARG A 77 21.56 -21.65 -18.83
C ARG A 77 20.32 -21.26 -19.63
N THR A 78 19.19 -21.05 -18.97
CA THR A 78 17.90 -20.79 -19.63
C THR A 78 17.71 -19.32 -20.04
N GLY A 79 18.56 -18.43 -19.52
CA GLY A 79 18.40 -16.99 -19.63
C GLY A 79 17.25 -16.43 -18.78
N HIS A 80 16.58 -17.26 -17.98
CA HIS A 80 15.54 -16.78 -17.06
C HIS A 80 16.14 -16.24 -15.78
N ARG A 81 15.42 -15.30 -15.17
CA ARG A 81 15.61 -14.85 -13.80
C ARG A 81 14.51 -15.41 -12.93
N GLU A 82 14.84 -15.70 -11.67
CA GLU A 82 13.83 -15.81 -10.62
C GLU A 82 13.13 -14.45 -10.50
N ALA A 83 11.81 -14.46 -10.73
CA ALA A 83 10.97 -13.29 -10.78
C ALA A 83 9.66 -13.53 -10.04
N VAL A 84 8.94 -12.46 -9.75
CA VAL A 84 7.57 -12.52 -9.26
C VAL A 84 6.63 -11.74 -10.18
N GLN A 85 5.40 -12.24 -10.33
CA GLN A 85 4.27 -11.47 -10.83
C GLN A 85 3.45 -10.98 -9.65
N ILE A 86 3.28 -9.66 -9.54
CA ILE A 86 2.53 -9.00 -8.47
C ILE A 86 1.27 -8.45 -9.11
N ARG A 87 0.10 -8.95 -8.72
CA ARG A 87 -1.17 -8.35 -9.11
C ARG A 87 -1.64 -7.41 -8.01
N PHE A 88 -2.00 -6.19 -8.37
CA PHE A 88 -2.33 -5.15 -7.41
C PHE A 88 -3.49 -4.29 -7.87
N ASP A 89 -4.23 -3.75 -6.92
CA ASP A 89 -5.32 -2.80 -7.12
C ASP A 89 -4.75 -1.37 -7.13
N PRO A 90 -4.69 -0.68 -8.28
CA PRO A 90 -4.18 0.67 -8.44
C PRO A 90 -5.01 1.72 -7.70
N SER A 91 -6.22 1.39 -7.23
CA SER A 91 -6.98 2.26 -6.33
C SER A 91 -6.45 2.25 -4.89
N GLN A 92 -5.68 1.21 -4.52
CA GLN A 92 -5.10 1.03 -3.18
C GLN A 92 -3.58 1.24 -3.17
N VAL A 93 -2.86 0.73 -4.16
CA VAL A 93 -1.40 0.86 -4.30
C VAL A 93 -1.01 1.12 -5.74
N ASP A 94 -0.22 2.15 -5.99
CA ASP A 94 0.25 2.49 -7.33
C ASP A 94 1.58 1.80 -7.69
N TYR A 95 1.91 1.78 -8.98
CA TYR A 95 3.14 1.18 -9.49
C TYR A 95 4.40 1.85 -8.92
N SER A 96 4.36 3.17 -8.66
CA SER A 96 5.44 3.91 -7.99
C SER A 96 5.79 3.31 -6.63
N ARG A 97 4.78 2.90 -5.85
CA ARG A 97 4.96 2.29 -4.52
C ARG A 97 5.49 0.87 -4.63
N ILE A 98 5.09 0.12 -5.67
CA ILE A 98 5.66 -1.20 -5.98
C ILE A 98 7.16 -1.06 -6.27
N LEU A 99 7.56 -0.13 -7.13
CA LEU A 99 8.96 0.15 -7.44
C LEU A 99 9.76 0.65 -6.22
N GLY A 100 9.20 1.58 -5.45
CA GLY A 100 9.83 2.07 -4.23
C GLY A 100 10.07 0.96 -3.20
N THR A 101 9.17 -0.02 -3.13
CA THR A 101 9.38 -1.20 -2.28
C THR A 101 10.47 -2.11 -2.85
N PHE A 102 10.46 -2.34 -4.17
CA PHE A 102 11.48 -3.13 -4.84
C PHE A 102 12.89 -2.63 -4.54
N TRP A 103 13.15 -1.33 -4.73
CA TRP A 103 14.46 -0.71 -4.52
C TRP A 103 14.98 -0.82 -3.07
N LYS A 104 14.09 -0.90 -2.08
CA LYS A 104 14.47 -1.07 -0.66
C LYS A 104 14.89 -2.49 -0.32
N HIS A 105 14.46 -3.45 -1.13
CA HIS A 105 14.58 -4.86 -0.83
C HIS A 105 15.64 -5.56 -1.68
N ILE A 106 16.16 -4.96 -2.74
CA ILE A 106 17.27 -5.49 -3.56
C ILE A 106 18.51 -4.63 -3.43
N ASP A 107 19.70 -5.18 -3.74
CA ASP A 107 20.87 -4.36 -4.04
C ASP A 107 20.84 -3.96 -5.52
N PRO A 108 20.53 -2.69 -5.84
CA PRO A 108 20.41 -2.25 -7.23
C PRO A 108 21.76 -2.09 -7.93
N THR A 109 22.88 -2.25 -7.22
CA THR A 109 24.24 -2.11 -7.75
C THR A 109 24.93 -3.45 -8.03
N ASP A 110 24.29 -4.56 -7.66
CA ASP A 110 24.86 -5.90 -7.78
C ASP A 110 24.57 -6.53 -9.16
N ALA A 111 25.57 -6.49 -10.05
CA ALA A 111 25.44 -7.02 -11.41
C ALA A 111 25.59 -8.55 -11.50
N GLY A 112 26.03 -9.23 -10.44
CA GLY A 112 26.38 -10.67 -10.50
C GLY A 112 25.43 -11.60 -9.76
N GLY A 113 24.29 -11.08 -9.29
CA GLY A 113 23.29 -11.81 -8.52
C GLY A 113 22.54 -10.90 -7.57
N SER A 114 22.16 -11.43 -6.42
CA SER A 114 21.52 -10.68 -5.34
C SER A 114 21.98 -11.23 -4.00
N PHE A 115 22.85 -10.47 -3.33
CA PHE A 115 23.40 -10.83 -2.03
C PHE A 115 24.12 -12.20 -2.07
N ALA A 116 23.76 -13.14 -1.20
CA ALA A 116 24.32 -14.48 -1.15
C ALA A 116 23.99 -15.33 -2.40
N ASP A 117 22.91 -15.03 -3.11
CA ASP A 117 22.52 -15.78 -4.32
C ASP A 117 23.28 -15.23 -5.53
N ARG A 118 24.10 -16.05 -6.18
CA ARG A 118 24.97 -15.64 -7.29
C ARG A 118 24.58 -16.32 -8.59
N GLY A 119 24.73 -15.60 -9.69
CA GLY A 119 24.38 -16.08 -11.03
C GLY A 119 23.38 -15.16 -11.71
N PHE A 120 23.32 -15.26 -13.03
CA PHE A 120 22.44 -14.43 -13.86
C PHE A 120 20.97 -14.53 -13.41
N GLN A 121 20.52 -15.72 -13.06
CA GLN A 121 19.15 -15.99 -12.61
C GLN A 121 18.74 -15.23 -11.34
N TYR A 122 19.70 -14.69 -10.59
CA TYR A 122 19.46 -13.88 -9.39
C TYR A 122 19.70 -12.39 -9.59
N THR A 123 20.08 -11.96 -10.80
CA THR A 123 20.28 -10.54 -11.10
C THR A 123 18.94 -9.79 -11.11
N SER A 124 18.99 -8.49 -10.83
CA SER A 124 17.80 -7.66 -10.76
C SER A 124 17.30 -7.18 -12.13
N ALA A 125 15.99 -7.20 -12.32
CA ALA A 125 15.33 -6.64 -13.51
C ALA A 125 13.89 -6.22 -13.23
N ILE A 126 13.42 -5.19 -13.94
CA ILE A 126 12.02 -4.76 -14.00
C ILE A 126 11.50 -5.08 -15.40
N PHE A 127 10.46 -5.90 -15.48
CA PHE A 127 9.82 -6.26 -16.75
C PHE A 127 8.53 -5.44 -16.91
N TYR A 128 8.53 -4.45 -17.80
CA TYR A 128 7.40 -3.54 -17.99
C TYR A 128 6.34 -4.15 -18.91
N HIS A 129 5.07 -3.95 -18.55
CA HIS A 129 3.89 -4.41 -19.30
C HIS A 129 3.28 -3.32 -20.20
N SER A 130 3.66 -2.06 -20.00
CA SER A 130 3.20 -0.91 -20.79
C SER A 130 4.28 0.18 -20.88
N ASP A 131 4.05 1.18 -21.74
CA ASP A 131 4.93 2.34 -21.85
C ASP A 131 4.91 3.21 -20.59
N GLU A 132 3.76 3.29 -19.90
CA GLU A 132 3.64 4.00 -18.63
C GLU A 132 4.53 3.36 -17.56
N GLN A 133 4.47 2.02 -17.43
CA GLN A 133 5.36 1.29 -16.52
C GLN A 133 6.83 1.48 -16.89
N ARG A 134 7.17 1.47 -18.19
CA ARG A 134 8.54 1.71 -18.65
C ARG A 134 9.04 3.09 -18.22
N ILE A 135 8.26 4.15 -18.50
CA ILE A 135 8.60 5.54 -18.16
C ILE A 135 8.74 5.70 -16.65
N GLU A 136 7.84 5.11 -15.86
CA GLU A 136 7.88 5.21 -14.41
C GLU A 136 9.06 4.42 -13.80
N ALA A 137 9.34 3.22 -14.31
CA ALA A 137 10.52 2.45 -13.92
C ALA A 137 11.81 3.21 -14.24
N GLU A 138 11.94 3.78 -15.44
CA GLU A 138 13.10 4.58 -15.86
C GLU A 138 13.28 5.82 -14.97
N ARG A 139 12.19 6.53 -14.68
CA ARG A 139 12.20 7.68 -13.77
C ARG A 139 12.60 7.28 -12.35
N SER A 140 12.07 6.17 -11.83
CA SER A 140 12.38 5.68 -10.48
C SER A 140 13.85 5.28 -10.36
N ARG A 141 14.41 4.63 -11.40
CA ARG A 141 15.82 4.26 -11.47
C ARG A 141 16.72 5.49 -11.51
N ALA A 142 16.41 6.45 -12.38
CA ALA A 142 17.16 7.71 -12.48
C ALA A 142 17.15 8.47 -11.14
N LYS A 143 15.98 8.59 -10.50
CA LYS A 143 15.85 9.20 -9.17
C LYS A 143 16.73 8.48 -8.13
N LEU A 144 16.79 7.15 -8.17
CA LEU A 144 17.60 6.38 -7.23
C LEU A 144 19.10 6.62 -7.47
N ASP A 145 19.53 6.67 -8.72
CA ASP A 145 20.92 6.95 -9.10
C ASP A 145 21.33 8.37 -8.67
N ASP A 146 20.47 9.36 -8.94
CA ASP A 146 20.68 10.78 -8.60
C ASP A 146 20.64 11.05 -7.08
N SER A 147 20.06 10.14 -6.29
CA SER A 147 19.94 10.31 -4.83
C SER A 147 21.27 10.29 -4.07
N GLY A 148 22.35 9.78 -4.70
CA GLY A 148 23.64 9.56 -4.03
C GLY A 148 23.60 8.51 -2.92
N ARG A 149 22.52 7.74 -2.79
CA ARG A 149 22.34 6.73 -1.74
C ARG A 149 23.26 5.51 -1.91
N PHE A 150 23.69 5.23 -3.14
CA PHE A 150 24.58 4.13 -3.46
C PHE A 150 25.91 4.64 -4.01
N SER A 151 27.00 3.94 -3.68
CA SER A 151 28.35 4.31 -4.12
C SER A 151 28.66 3.87 -5.56
N GLY A 152 27.77 3.08 -6.18
CA GLY A 152 27.89 2.61 -7.55
C GLY A 152 26.59 2.82 -8.32
N PRO A 153 26.64 2.73 -9.67
CA PRO A 153 25.47 2.97 -10.51
C PRO A 153 24.40 1.89 -10.29
N VAL A 154 23.14 2.27 -10.47
CA VAL A 154 22.04 1.30 -10.52
C VAL A 154 22.14 0.46 -11.81
N VAL A 155 22.42 -0.84 -11.66
CA VAL A 155 22.60 -1.80 -12.77
C VAL A 155 21.35 -2.61 -13.10
N THR A 156 20.27 -2.44 -12.33
CA THR A 156 19.00 -3.12 -12.58
C THR A 156 18.46 -2.81 -13.98
N GLU A 157 18.21 -3.86 -14.75
CA GLU A 157 17.72 -3.74 -16.12
C GLU A 157 16.22 -3.40 -16.14
N ILE A 158 15.79 -2.62 -17.14
CA ILE A 158 14.38 -2.34 -17.42
C ILE A 158 14.12 -2.91 -18.81
N LEU A 159 13.33 -3.98 -18.88
CA LEU A 159 13.17 -4.82 -20.06
C LEU A 159 11.68 -4.95 -20.43
N PRO A 160 11.34 -5.11 -21.71
CA PRO A 160 9.97 -5.44 -22.09
C PRO A 160 9.59 -6.79 -21.49
N PHE A 161 8.39 -6.88 -20.91
CA PHE A 161 7.82 -8.16 -20.52
C PHE A 161 7.56 -9.03 -21.76
N THR A 162 7.93 -10.30 -21.70
CA THR A 162 7.70 -11.27 -22.78
C THR A 162 6.85 -12.43 -22.30
N THR A 163 7.36 -13.24 -21.38
CA THR A 163 6.69 -14.43 -20.86
C THR A 163 7.09 -14.65 -19.40
N PHE A 164 6.15 -15.20 -18.64
CA PHE A 164 6.34 -15.63 -17.27
C PHE A 164 5.91 -17.08 -17.13
N TYR A 165 6.77 -17.90 -16.54
CA TYR A 165 6.47 -19.29 -16.21
C TYR A 165 6.33 -19.39 -14.69
N PRO A 166 5.13 -19.67 -14.15
CA PRO A 166 4.97 -19.90 -12.72
C PRO A 166 5.89 -21.02 -12.24
N ALA A 167 6.60 -20.78 -11.15
CA ALA A 167 7.40 -21.80 -10.50
C ALA A 167 6.50 -22.88 -9.91
N GLU A 168 7.08 -24.03 -9.64
CA GLU A 168 6.43 -25.20 -9.08
C GLU A 168 5.72 -24.85 -7.76
N GLY A 169 4.62 -25.54 -7.46
CA GLY A 169 3.74 -25.21 -6.33
C GLY A 169 4.41 -25.23 -4.95
N TYR A 170 5.57 -25.88 -4.81
CA TYR A 170 6.37 -25.88 -3.58
C TYR A 170 7.18 -24.58 -3.38
N HIS A 171 7.39 -23.78 -4.43
CA HIS A 171 8.01 -22.46 -4.34
C HIS A 171 7.02 -21.35 -3.97
N GLN A 172 5.75 -21.51 -4.32
CA GLN A 172 4.70 -20.53 -4.01
C GLN A 172 4.46 -20.44 -2.50
N ASP A 173 4.31 -19.23 -1.95
CA ASP A 173 4.10 -18.98 -0.52
C ASP A 173 5.14 -19.68 0.38
N PHE A 174 6.40 -19.79 -0.07
CA PHE A 174 7.39 -20.59 0.65
C PHE A 174 7.61 -20.09 2.07
N SER A 175 7.55 -18.77 2.29
CA SER A 175 7.67 -18.14 3.61
C SER A 175 6.56 -18.58 4.59
N LYS A 176 5.34 -18.77 4.10
CA LYS A 176 4.18 -19.23 4.89
C LYS A 176 4.21 -20.73 5.11
N LYS A 177 4.57 -21.51 4.09
CA LYS A 177 4.63 -22.98 4.14
C LYS A 177 5.81 -23.50 4.97
N ASN A 178 6.95 -22.78 4.95
CA ASN A 178 8.20 -23.22 5.57
C ASN A 178 8.87 -22.09 6.40
N PRO A 179 8.19 -21.52 7.42
CA PRO A 179 8.64 -20.29 8.09
C PRO A 179 10.01 -20.41 8.75
N ALA A 180 10.32 -21.54 9.40
CA ALA A 180 11.63 -21.74 10.03
C ALA A 180 12.79 -21.75 9.01
N ARG A 181 12.61 -22.46 7.89
CA ARG A 181 13.60 -22.55 6.82
C ARG A 181 13.75 -21.21 6.10
N TYR A 182 12.64 -20.55 5.79
CA TYR A 182 12.62 -19.24 5.18
C TYR A 182 13.31 -18.19 6.06
N ASN A 183 12.96 -18.10 7.34
CA ASN A 183 13.55 -17.12 8.26
C ASN A 183 15.06 -17.31 8.42
N SER A 184 15.51 -18.56 8.53
CA SER A 184 16.93 -18.88 8.55
C SER A 184 17.63 -18.42 7.26
N TYR A 185 17.06 -18.75 6.09
CA TYR A 185 17.60 -18.32 4.81
C TYR A 185 17.65 -16.79 4.67
N ARG A 186 16.54 -16.11 4.97
CA ARG A 186 16.40 -14.65 4.89
C ARG A 186 17.44 -13.93 5.76
N LEU A 187 17.64 -14.39 7.00
CA LEU A 187 18.62 -13.82 7.93
C LEU A 187 20.05 -13.88 7.38
N HIS A 188 20.41 -14.98 6.73
CA HIS A 188 21.76 -15.20 6.20
C HIS A 188 21.96 -14.70 4.76
N SER A 189 20.88 -14.33 4.05
CA SER A 189 20.95 -13.85 2.67
C SER A 189 21.80 -12.59 2.51
N GLY A 190 21.85 -11.73 3.54
CA GLY A 190 22.48 -10.40 3.48
C GLY A 190 21.50 -9.26 3.21
N ARG A 191 20.25 -9.57 2.83
CA ARG A 191 19.23 -8.58 2.48
C ARG A 191 18.85 -7.66 3.64
N GLU A 192 18.70 -8.20 4.85
CA GLU A 192 18.37 -7.37 6.01
C GLU A 192 19.52 -6.42 6.38
N ARG A 193 20.78 -6.86 6.24
CA ARG A 193 21.96 -6.02 6.47
C ARG A 193 22.07 -4.91 5.43
N PHE A 194 21.85 -5.24 4.16
CA PHE A 194 21.79 -4.24 3.09
C PHE A 194 20.74 -3.19 3.40
N LYS A 195 19.56 -3.66 3.82
CA LYS A 195 18.43 -2.81 4.09
C LYS A 195 18.68 -1.87 5.27
N GLU A 196 19.22 -2.40 6.37
CA GLU A 196 19.65 -1.60 7.51
C GLU A 196 20.70 -0.55 7.15
N ARG A 197 21.65 -0.90 6.26
CA ARG A 197 22.75 -0.01 5.86
C ARG A 197 22.29 1.18 5.01
N HIS A 198 21.43 0.95 4.03
CA HIS A 198 21.07 1.96 3.03
C HIS A 198 19.75 2.67 3.31
N TRP A 199 18.92 2.07 4.17
CA TRP A 199 17.58 2.58 4.49
C TRP A 199 17.35 2.70 6.02
N GLY A 200 18.36 2.39 6.83
CA GLY A 200 18.30 2.47 8.29
C GLY A 200 17.59 1.30 8.97
N LYS A 201 17.65 1.26 10.31
CA LYS A 201 17.01 0.23 11.16
C LYS A 201 15.50 0.07 10.96
N LYS A 202 14.84 1.05 10.31
CA LYS A 202 13.39 1.11 10.10
C LYS A 202 12.90 0.34 8.87
N ALA A 203 13.79 -0.12 7.99
CA ALA A 203 13.37 -0.78 6.77
C ALA A 203 13.11 -2.28 6.94
N CYS A 204 13.46 -2.92 8.07
CA CYS A 204 13.23 -4.35 8.38
C CYS A 204 11.85 -4.63 9.00
N PRO A 205 10.85 -5.23 8.30
CA PRO A 205 9.69 -5.85 8.96
C PRO A 205 9.98 -7.33 9.24
N ILE A 206 11.17 -7.63 9.78
CA ILE A 206 11.42 -8.82 10.60
C ILE A 206 12.22 -8.33 11.82
N THR A 207 11.64 -7.40 12.57
CA THR A 207 11.96 -7.37 13.99
C THR A 207 11.36 -8.63 14.61
N ARG A 208 12.03 -9.16 15.64
CA ARG A 208 11.41 -10.00 16.68
C ARG A 208 10.02 -9.42 17.03
N PRO A 209 9.11 -10.19 17.66
CA PRO A 209 7.97 -9.59 18.35
C PRO A 209 8.52 -8.74 19.49
N GLU A 210 9.04 -7.57 19.15
CA GLU A 210 9.18 -6.44 20.02
C GLU A 210 7.79 -5.84 19.99
N THR A 211 7.11 -5.96 21.12
CA THR A 211 5.89 -5.28 21.48
C THR A 211 6.12 -3.77 21.37
N GLY A 212 6.13 -3.25 20.15
CA GLY A 212 6.23 -1.86 19.80
C GLY A 212 4.86 -1.37 19.38
N LYS A 213 4.00 -1.17 20.39
CA LYS A 213 2.72 -0.45 20.34
C LYS A 213 1.94 -0.53 19.01
N GLN A 214 1.31 -1.67 18.74
CA GLN A 214 0.04 -1.66 17.99
C GLN A 214 -1.12 -1.06 18.83
N ASP A 215 -0.86 -0.75 20.11
CA ASP A 215 -1.79 -0.12 21.06
C ASP A 215 -1.51 1.38 21.32
N ALA A 216 -0.85 2.12 20.40
CA ALA A 216 -0.34 3.47 20.71
C ALA A 216 -1.37 4.60 20.67
N TYR A 217 -2.40 4.48 19.83
CA TYR A 217 -3.37 5.55 19.61
C TYR A 217 -4.56 5.31 20.53
N THR A 218 -4.69 6.15 21.54
CA THR A 218 -5.79 6.08 22.51
C THR A 218 -6.66 7.32 22.38
N THR A 219 -7.97 7.15 22.44
CA THR A 219 -8.90 8.29 22.57
C THR A 219 -8.82 8.82 23.99
N PRO A 220 -8.41 10.09 24.21
CA PRO A 220 -8.57 10.72 25.50
C PRO A 220 -10.07 10.80 25.86
N PRO A 221 -10.45 10.71 27.16
CA PRO A 221 -11.84 10.89 27.55
C PRO A 221 -12.37 12.28 27.18
N ASP A 222 -13.66 12.39 26.87
CA ASP A 222 -14.31 13.63 26.38
C ASP A 222 -14.04 14.86 27.27
N SER A 223 -13.91 14.65 28.58
CA SER A 223 -13.60 15.71 29.54
C SER A 223 -12.23 16.35 29.28
N GLU A 224 -11.25 15.59 28.79
CA GLU A 224 -9.94 16.12 28.40
C GLU A 224 -9.98 16.81 27.03
N LEU A 225 -10.79 16.30 26.10
CA LEU A 225 -10.90 16.86 24.76
C LEU A 225 -11.43 18.30 24.79
N LYS A 226 -12.39 18.62 25.67
CA LYS A 226 -12.92 19.99 25.83
C LYS A 226 -11.87 21.01 26.30
N GLY A 227 -10.79 20.56 26.93
CA GLY A 227 -9.68 21.44 27.35
C GLY A 227 -8.56 21.56 26.33
N LYS A 228 -8.45 20.60 25.40
CA LYS A 228 -7.37 20.52 24.40
C LYS A 228 -7.80 21.04 23.02
N LEU A 229 -9.06 20.84 22.64
CA LEU A 229 -9.61 21.22 21.34
C LEU A 229 -10.30 22.57 21.40
N THR A 230 -10.27 23.28 20.27
CA THR A 230 -11.13 24.46 20.08
C THR A 230 -12.61 24.06 20.03
N PRO A 231 -13.55 24.98 20.28
CA PRO A 231 -14.98 24.67 20.17
C PRO A 231 -15.40 24.12 18.80
N LEU A 232 -14.75 24.58 17.71
CA LEU A 232 -15.02 24.07 16.36
C LEU A 232 -14.48 22.65 16.18
N GLN A 233 -13.23 22.40 16.58
CA GLN A 233 -12.62 21.06 16.52
C GLN A 233 -13.44 20.04 17.31
N TYR A 234 -13.85 20.37 18.54
CA TYR A 234 -14.70 19.49 19.35
C TYR A 234 -16.05 19.21 18.67
N ARG A 235 -16.72 20.25 18.15
CA ARG A 235 -18.00 20.11 17.46
C ARG A 235 -17.87 19.20 16.23
N VAL A 236 -16.81 19.37 15.44
CA VAL A 236 -16.56 18.53 14.27
C VAL A 236 -16.33 17.09 14.70
N VAL A 237 -15.30 16.82 15.52
CA VAL A 237 -14.86 15.44 15.80
C VAL A 237 -15.83 14.64 16.66
N ARG A 238 -16.59 15.27 17.58
CA ARG A 238 -17.49 14.57 18.52
C ARG A 238 -18.97 14.75 18.25
N GLU A 239 -19.37 15.87 17.66
CA GLU A 239 -20.78 16.21 17.43
C GLU A 239 -21.17 16.12 15.95
N GLN A 240 -20.31 15.52 15.11
CA GLN A 240 -20.50 15.38 13.66
C GLN A 240 -20.77 16.71 12.95
N GLY A 241 -20.16 17.78 13.48
CA GLY A 241 -20.22 19.10 12.88
C GLY A 241 -19.46 19.17 11.56
N THR A 242 -19.75 20.20 10.77
CA THR A 242 -19.01 20.52 9.54
C THR A 242 -18.53 21.96 9.63
N GLU A 243 -17.24 22.18 9.37
CA GLU A 243 -16.65 23.52 9.33
C GLU A 243 -17.06 24.28 8.04
N PRO A 244 -16.99 25.62 8.02
CA PRO A 244 -17.33 26.39 6.83
C PRO A 244 -16.40 26.08 5.64
N PRO A 245 -16.94 26.01 4.40
CA PRO A 245 -16.11 25.85 3.21
C PRO A 245 -15.24 27.09 2.97
N PHE A 246 -13.99 26.90 2.51
CA PHE A 246 -12.99 27.94 2.20
C PHE A 246 -12.55 28.82 3.37
N ASP A 247 -13.12 28.64 4.56
CA ASP A 247 -12.73 29.32 5.80
C ASP A 247 -12.29 28.26 6.82
N ASN A 248 -11.22 27.55 6.44
CA ASN A 248 -10.57 26.52 7.25
C ASN A 248 -9.07 26.44 6.94
N GLU A 249 -8.31 25.72 7.76
CA GLU A 249 -6.84 25.79 7.74
C GLU A 249 -6.19 25.05 6.57
N TYR A 250 -6.80 23.95 6.09
CA TYR A 250 -6.13 23.03 5.17
C TYR A 250 -6.77 22.90 3.79
N TRP A 251 -7.82 23.67 3.46
CA TRP A 251 -8.41 23.59 2.12
C TRP A 251 -7.39 23.89 1.01
N ASP A 252 -6.55 24.91 1.17
CA ASP A 252 -5.51 25.33 0.20
C ASP A 252 -4.08 24.89 0.58
N ASN A 253 -3.92 24.04 1.59
CA ASN A 253 -2.59 23.55 1.96
C ASN A 253 -2.03 22.59 0.87
N HIS A 254 -0.85 22.88 0.36
CA HIS A 254 -0.13 22.07 -0.63
C HIS A 254 1.26 21.63 -0.16
N GLU A 255 1.61 21.85 1.11
CA GLU A 255 2.91 21.47 1.64
C GLU A 255 3.10 19.94 1.67
N PRO A 256 4.33 19.44 1.45
CA PRO A 256 4.65 18.03 1.62
C PRO A 256 4.51 17.64 3.09
N GLY A 257 3.74 16.61 3.40
CA GLY A 257 3.50 16.15 4.78
C GLY A 257 2.28 15.24 4.90
N ILE A 258 1.97 14.83 6.12
CA ILE A 258 0.79 13.98 6.41
C ILE A 258 -0.22 14.73 7.27
N TYR A 259 -1.46 14.28 7.21
CA TYR A 259 -2.55 14.71 8.06
C TYR A 259 -2.88 13.59 9.03
N VAL A 260 -2.81 13.90 10.33
CA VAL A 260 -3.12 12.97 11.42
C VAL A 260 -4.42 13.38 12.10
N ASP A 261 -5.07 12.44 12.78
CA ASP A 261 -6.22 12.76 13.64
C ASP A 261 -5.77 13.71 14.75
N ILE A 262 -6.50 14.82 14.91
CA ILE A 262 -6.22 15.78 15.97
C ILE A 262 -6.42 15.21 17.38
N VAL A 263 -7.23 14.15 17.52
CA VAL A 263 -7.56 13.49 18.79
C VAL A 263 -6.54 12.41 19.14
N SER A 264 -6.40 11.40 18.28
CA SER A 264 -5.58 10.22 18.56
C SER A 264 -4.14 10.36 18.09
N GLY A 265 -3.88 11.27 17.13
CA GLY A 265 -2.60 11.37 16.42
C GLY A 265 -2.40 10.24 15.41
N GLU A 266 -3.40 9.40 15.14
CA GLU A 266 -3.26 8.35 14.14
C GLU A 266 -3.14 8.96 12.71
N PRO A 267 -2.29 8.40 11.85
CA PRO A 267 -2.08 8.91 10.50
C PRO A 267 -3.26 8.60 9.59
N LEU A 268 -3.84 9.63 8.95
CA LEU A 268 -5.08 9.51 8.17
C LEU A 268 -4.84 9.70 6.68
N PHE A 269 -4.19 10.79 6.26
CA PHE A 269 -4.02 11.15 4.85
C PHE A 269 -2.61 11.66 4.54
N SER A 270 -2.21 11.57 3.27
CA SER A 270 -0.96 12.10 2.75
C SER A 270 -1.24 13.30 1.85
N SER A 271 -0.39 14.32 1.87
CA SER A 271 -0.51 15.42 0.90
C SER A 271 -0.25 14.98 -0.55
N ARG A 272 0.36 13.82 -0.78
CA ARG A 272 0.48 13.22 -2.14
C ARG A 272 -0.85 12.82 -2.75
N ASP A 273 -1.82 12.49 -1.91
CA ASP A 273 -3.15 12.06 -2.31
C ASP A 273 -4.18 13.21 -2.18
N LYS A 274 -3.74 14.40 -1.72
CA LYS A 274 -4.57 15.61 -1.66
C LYS A 274 -4.71 16.23 -3.05
N PHE A 275 -5.90 16.72 -3.38
CA PHE A 275 -6.17 17.42 -4.64
C PHE A 275 -7.20 18.55 -4.46
N ASP A 276 -7.21 19.48 -5.42
CA ASP A 276 -8.15 20.60 -5.43
C ASP A 276 -9.50 20.16 -6.01
N SER A 277 -10.45 19.89 -5.12
CA SER A 277 -11.81 19.51 -5.51
C SER A 277 -12.73 20.69 -5.84
N GLY A 278 -12.35 21.90 -5.41
CA GLY A 278 -13.20 23.09 -5.50
C GLY A 278 -14.38 23.09 -4.53
N THR A 279 -14.46 22.15 -3.58
CA THR A 279 -15.58 22.10 -2.62
C THR A 279 -15.37 22.98 -1.38
N GLY A 280 -14.14 23.45 -1.15
CA GLY A 280 -13.80 24.30 0.00
C GLY A 280 -13.37 23.54 1.25
N TRP A 281 -13.17 22.22 1.16
CA TRP A 281 -12.59 21.38 2.22
C TRP A 281 -11.42 20.57 1.66
N PRO A 282 -10.39 20.24 2.47
CA PRO A 282 -9.32 19.37 2.02
C PRO A 282 -9.88 18.05 1.51
N SER A 283 -9.46 17.68 0.31
CA SER A 283 -9.99 16.53 -0.42
C SER A 283 -8.86 15.57 -0.81
N PHE A 284 -9.06 14.28 -0.54
CA PHE A 284 -8.06 13.24 -0.79
C PHE A 284 -8.62 12.11 -1.67
N THR A 285 -7.77 11.47 -2.46
CA THR A 285 -8.17 10.35 -3.32
C THR A 285 -8.22 9.01 -2.60
N ARG A 286 -7.44 8.85 -1.52
CA ARG A 286 -7.37 7.66 -0.67
C ARG A 286 -6.78 7.98 0.70
N PRO A 287 -7.02 7.14 1.73
CA PRO A 287 -6.33 7.24 3.01
C PRO A 287 -4.87 6.80 2.92
N LEU A 288 -4.04 7.29 3.84
CA LEU A 288 -2.64 6.90 3.98
C LEU A 288 -2.50 5.47 4.50
N GLU A 289 -3.33 5.08 5.46
CA GLU A 289 -3.51 3.70 5.93
C GLU A 289 -5.00 3.41 5.96
N SER A 290 -5.48 2.50 5.10
CA SER A 290 -6.91 2.14 5.04
C SER A 290 -7.42 1.57 6.36
N GLU A 291 -6.55 0.94 7.13
CA GLU A 291 -6.85 0.40 8.47
C GLU A 291 -7.21 1.48 9.49
N ASN A 292 -6.82 2.74 9.30
CA ASN A 292 -7.11 3.84 10.25
C ASN A 292 -8.42 4.58 9.93
N ILE A 293 -9.15 4.15 8.89
CA ILE A 293 -10.42 4.77 8.46
C ILE A 293 -11.58 3.79 8.63
N GLU A 294 -12.67 4.29 9.21
CA GLU A 294 -13.95 3.60 9.22
C GLU A 294 -14.98 4.36 8.39
N GLU A 295 -15.68 3.63 7.52
CA GLU A 295 -16.72 4.16 6.64
C GLU A 295 -18.10 3.68 7.12
N HIS A 296 -19.01 4.62 7.43
CA HIS A 296 -20.34 4.34 7.99
C HIS A 296 -21.44 4.94 7.10
N GLU A 297 -22.58 4.25 6.95
CA GLU A 297 -23.73 4.83 6.24
C GLU A 297 -24.35 5.98 7.06
N ASP A 298 -24.34 7.19 6.50
CA ASP A 298 -24.99 8.38 7.06
C ASP A 298 -26.29 8.70 6.29
N ARG A 299 -27.42 8.73 7.02
CA ARG A 299 -28.77 9.03 6.50
C ARG A 299 -29.35 10.35 7.04
N SER A 300 -28.51 11.19 7.65
CA SER A 300 -28.95 12.40 8.35
C SER A 300 -29.50 13.53 7.45
N LEU A 301 -29.19 13.54 6.14
CA LEU A 301 -29.55 14.64 5.23
C LEU A 301 -30.07 14.15 3.86
N PHE A 302 -31.38 13.91 3.70
CA PHE A 302 -32.16 13.67 2.44
C PHE A 302 -31.53 12.81 1.31
N SER A 303 -30.37 12.20 1.55
CA SER A 303 -29.45 11.52 0.66
C SER A 303 -28.59 10.60 1.53
N THR A 304 -28.21 9.43 1.00
CA THR A 304 -27.28 8.54 1.68
C THR A 304 -25.86 9.01 1.35
N ARG A 305 -25.08 9.35 2.37
CA ARG A 305 -23.65 9.64 2.25
C ARG A 305 -22.87 8.61 3.06
N THR A 306 -21.60 8.42 2.75
CA THR A 306 -20.72 7.56 3.55
C THR A 306 -19.89 8.46 4.47
N GLU A 307 -20.20 8.44 5.76
CA GLU A 307 -19.41 9.11 6.79
C GLU A 307 -18.04 8.44 6.90
N VAL A 308 -17.01 9.26 7.11
CA VAL A 308 -15.63 8.83 7.34
C VAL A 308 -15.25 9.20 8.77
N ARG A 309 -14.79 8.20 9.54
CA ARG A 309 -14.33 8.36 10.92
C ARG A 309 -12.91 7.82 11.08
N SER A 310 -12.15 8.36 12.03
CA SER A 310 -10.87 7.76 12.43
C SER A 310 -11.11 6.52 13.28
N ARG A 311 -10.35 5.45 13.07
CA ARG A 311 -10.56 4.18 13.76
C ARG A 311 -10.22 4.25 15.24
N HIS A 312 -9.07 4.81 15.58
CA HIS A 312 -8.59 4.82 16.95
C HIS A 312 -9.12 6.01 17.76
N GLY A 313 -9.39 7.15 17.12
CA GLY A 313 -9.96 8.34 17.78
C GLY A 313 -11.48 8.37 17.85
N ASP A 314 -12.17 7.60 16.98
CA ASP A 314 -13.60 7.74 16.72
C ASP A 314 -13.99 9.20 16.40
N SER A 315 -13.08 9.93 15.74
CA SER A 315 -13.30 11.32 15.32
C SER A 315 -14.13 11.31 14.05
N HIS A 316 -15.23 12.07 14.02
CA HIS A 316 -15.88 12.40 12.75
C HIS A 316 -14.93 13.23 11.90
N LEU A 317 -14.57 12.72 10.72
CA LEU A 317 -13.65 13.38 9.79
C LEU A 317 -14.42 14.13 8.70
N GLY A 318 -15.44 13.51 8.13
CA GLY A 318 -16.24 14.06 7.03
C GLY A 318 -16.96 12.96 6.26
N HIS A 319 -16.92 13.03 4.92
CA HIS A 319 -17.62 12.08 4.05
C HIS A 319 -16.78 11.69 2.84
N VAL A 320 -17.02 10.50 2.30
CA VAL A 320 -16.43 10.02 1.04
C VAL A 320 -17.48 9.96 -0.07
N PHE A 321 -17.09 10.39 -1.26
CA PHE A 321 -17.92 10.47 -2.46
C PHE A 321 -17.26 9.73 -3.63
N GLY A 322 -18.06 9.26 -4.59
CA GLY A 322 -17.60 8.61 -5.82
C GLY A 322 -17.35 9.56 -7.00
N ASP A 323 -17.15 10.85 -6.73
CA ASP A 323 -16.92 11.92 -7.71
C ASP A 323 -15.45 12.39 -7.73
N GLY A 324 -14.54 11.55 -7.24
CA GLY A 324 -13.10 11.84 -7.22
C GLY A 324 -12.40 11.58 -8.56
N PRO A 325 -11.15 12.06 -8.71
CA PRO A 325 -10.36 11.79 -9.91
C PRO A 325 -9.96 10.31 -9.97
N ALA A 326 -9.67 9.83 -11.19
CA ALA A 326 -9.03 8.54 -11.40
C ALA A 326 -7.62 8.51 -10.74
N PRO A 327 -7.10 7.33 -10.34
CA PRO A 327 -7.66 6.00 -10.55
C PRO A 327 -8.68 5.56 -9.50
N SER A 328 -8.68 6.15 -8.30
CA SER A 328 -9.57 5.69 -7.22
C SER A 328 -11.04 6.03 -7.49
N GLY A 329 -11.32 7.14 -8.19
CA GLY A 329 -12.67 7.66 -8.35
C GLY A 329 -13.29 8.15 -7.03
N ARG A 330 -12.52 8.15 -5.94
CA ARG A 330 -13.01 8.49 -4.59
C ARG A 330 -12.54 9.88 -4.19
N ARG A 331 -13.41 10.60 -3.50
CA ARG A 331 -13.12 11.90 -2.90
C ARG A 331 -13.46 11.87 -1.42
N TYR A 332 -12.43 11.76 -0.59
CA TYR A 332 -12.51 11.95 0.85
C TYR A 332 -12.53 13.44 1.15
N CYS A 333 -13.71 13.96 1.46
CA CYS A 333 -13.94 15.37 1.80
C CYS A 333 -13.91 15.52 3.32
N ILE A 334 -12.82 16.08 3.85
CA ILE A 334 -12.50 16.02 5.27
C ILE A 334 -12.50 17.42 5.88
N ASN A 335 -12.92 17.55 7.13
CA ASN A 335 -12.81 18.81 7.87
C ASN A 335 -11.37 19.01 8.36
N SER A 336 -10.78 20.18 8.09
CA SER A 336 -9.49 20.61 8.62
C SER A 336 -9.48 20.58 10.16
N ALA A 337 -10.59 20.95 10.79
CA ALA A 337 -10.74 20.92 12.25
C ALA A 337 -10.69 19.50 12.86
N ALA A 338 -10.74 18.43 12.05
CA ALA A 338 -10.49 17.07 12.51
C ALA A 338 -9.03 16.62 12.33
N LEU A 339 -8.22 17.45 11.66
CA LEU A 339 -6.87 17.11 11.24
C LEU A 339 -5.84 17.95 11.98
N ARG A 340 -4.62 17.40 12.08
CA ARG A 340 -3.40 18.14 12.36
C ARG A 340 -2.39 17.83 11.26
N PHE A 341 -1.86 18.85 10.60
CA PHE A 341 -0.84 18.67 9.57
C PHE A 341 0.55 18.54 10.20
N ILE A 342 1.36 17.63 9.66
CA ILE A 342 2.76 17.43 10.04
C ILE A 342 3.62 17.56 8.76
N PRO A 343 4.40 18.65 8.65
CA PRO A 343 5.30 18.86 7.52
C PRO A 343 6.31 17.70 7.36
N ALA A 344 6.69 17.41 6.12
CA ALA A 344 7.57 16.29 5.78
C ALA A 344 8.92 16.33 6.53
N ASP A 345 9.47 17.53 6.74
CA ASP A 345 10.72 17.76 7.47
C ASP A 345 10.59 17.57 9.00
N GLN A 346 9.37 17.52 9.53
CA GLN A 346 9.06 17.32 10.95
C GLN A 346 8.60 15.90 11.28
N LEU A 347 8.30 15.06 10.27
CA LEU A 347 7.81 13.70 10.46
C LEU A 347 8.69 12.88 11.40
N GLU A 348 10.01 12.99 11.28
CA GLU A 348 10.93 12.23 12.14
C GLU A 348 10.89 12.69 13.59
N ALA A 349 10.97 14.01 13.80
CA ALA A 349 10.99 14.63 15.13
C ALA A 349 9.68 14.37 15.89
N GLU A 350 8.56 14.29 15.17
CA GLU A 350 7.24 14.03 15.73
C GLU A 350 6.87 12.54 15.85
N GLY A 351 7.77 11.62 15.51
CA GLY A 351 7.54 10.18 15.66
C GLY A 351 6.81 9.50 14.49
N TYR A 352 6.57 10.23 13.40
CA TYR A 352 5.96 9.78 12.15
C TYR A 352 6.98 9.42 11.07
N GLY A 353 8.25 9.25 11.44
CA GLY A 353 9.35 9.02 10.49
C GLY A 353 9.25 7.73 9.65
N ARG A 354 8.23 6.88 9.84
CA ARG A 354 7.91 5.78 8.91
C ARG A 354 7.33 6.28 7.58
N TYR A 355 6.90 7.54 7.53
CA TYR A 355 6.31 8.19 6.35
C TYR A 355 7.22 9.18 5.64
N SER A 356 8.41 9.47 6.19
CA SER A 356 9.35 10.44 5.60
C SER A 356 9.66 10.12 4.13
N ASP A 357 9.88 8.84 3.83
CA ASP A 357 10.14 8.33 2.47
C ASP A 357 9.02 8.61 1.46
N LEU A 358 7.82 8.99 1.90
CA LEU A 358 6.77 9.41 0.99
C LEU A 358 7.11 10.76 0.35
N PHE A 359 7.93 11.61 0.96
CA PHE A 359 8.16 12.98 0.49
C PHE A 359 9.58 13.22 -0.02
N GLU A 360 10.43 12.18 0.02
CA GLU A 360 11.74 12.15 -0.63
C GLU A 360 11.63 11.97 -2.15
#